data_AF-B4NMY5-F1
#
_entry.id   AF-B4NMY5-F1
#
_cell.length_a   1.000
_cell.length_b   1.000
_cell.length_c   1.000
_cell.angle_alpha   90.00
_cell.angle_beta   90.00
_cell.angle_gamma   90.00
#
_symmetry.space_group_name_H-M   'P 1'
#
loop_
_entity.id
_entity.type
_entity.pdbx_description
1 polymer ?
#
loop_
_entity_poly.entity_id
_entity_poly.type
_entity_poly.pdbx_seq_one_letter_code
_entity_poly.pdbx_strand_id
1 'polypeptide(L)'
;MQIIKLNQLKCIILSKLRHTWTHLLVVVARLLDRIYYKAVLPFKWEPQPNNNNNNNNNNHIMEQDLPEDEHGQQEDQAQGNANFIARMQAIAANAIALAEPMDAASDMENEDADEMDEEEDEDDADVDYGDSDSDSEFEEVYTDESTDDEDDDDGEDGNNFAANRVRSKNAQEMLLNSEQLLQQQHQQSKLLRPYSFQPLRLVKCHYKEKHSPGGFPLARSGHRIIASNSHLYSLGGYNPRSASVATRRNRCQLFQELWSYNFATNRWKLELNEEYADNMPVELASNALTIHNNVLISHGGTGYPFGESCSNDCYVYCAGNTGISGVERLKVTGDLPTAQYGPGIVIHKHYLYTIGGTTGFDYTCDVYRLDLRTRVWENVYISRPEMRDDPEGRYRHEVVYDGNHIFVLGGGTSQSVYDLQRIPAYNLEANCWNYFDTYPDRSVNGGSVEESNRGYPKPRKCFSCVQHTLYNGDIEAFITGGLQGDFCTYFSDIWKLNLRTKQWTLIITASLPRPLYFHSAAHSDNGCMYVFGGIEYNEKEMRRRNDLYKMWMTVPKLSEMCWDAVTYYNENLDCFDRQSLLRAGIPKSFAQRLPPQRKKIMSKDEAGGSMVISLCSNPKRARPTMH
;
A
#
# COMPACT_ATOMS: atom_id res chain seq x y z
N MET A 1 -23.92 7.47 21.74
CA MET A 1 -22.48 7.65 21.45
C MET A 1 -22.34 8.53 20.21
N GLN A 2 -21.62 9.65 20.30
CA GLN A 2 -21.26 10.43 19.09
C GLN A 2 -20.20 9.63 18.32
N ILE A 3 -20.54 9.17 17.11
CA ILE A 3 -19.64 8.38 16.24
C ILE A 3 -18.41 9.21 15.84
N ILE A 4 -18.60 10.51 15.68
CA ILE A 4 -17.57 11.46 15.26
C ILE A 4 -17.31 12.42 16.41
N LYS A 5 -16.03 12.57 16.79
CA LYS A 5 -15.59 13.61 17.73
C LYS A 5 -15.62 15.01 17.10
N LEU A 6 -16.82 15.52 16.83
CA LEU A 6 -17.08 16.81 16.16
C LEU A 6 -16.37 18.00 16.81
N ASN A 7 -16.21 17.98 18.14
CA ASN A 7 -15.52 19.05 18.87
C ASN A 7 -14.03 19.15 18.51
N GLN A 8 -13.42 18.05 18.05
CA GLN A 8 -12.00 18.02 17.64
C GLN A 8 -11.78 18.39 16.17
N LEU A 9 -12.82 18.23 15.33
CA LEU A 9 -12.76 18.58 13.90
C LEU A 9 -12.76 20.09 13.62
N LYS A 10 -12.98 20.94 14.64
CA LYS A 10 -13.06 22.40 14.50
C LYS A 10 -11.72 23.07 14.14
N CYS A 11 -10.61 22.34 14.17
CA CYS A 11 -9.26 22.90 13.99
C CYS A 11 -8.47 22.11 12.93
N ILE A 12 -8.68 22.43 11.64
CA ILE A 12 -7.76 22.01 10.57
C ILE A 12 -6.82 23.18 10.29
N ILE A 13 -5.54 23.03 10.61
CA ILE A 13 -4.54 24.09 10.41
C ILE A 13 -3.79 23.87 9.09
N LEU A 14 -3.97 24.79 8.15
CA LEU A 14 -3.28 24.82 6.86
C LEU A 14 -2.14 25.84 6.92
N SER A 15 -0.92 25.35 7.17
CA SER A 15 0.24 26.20 7.45
C SER A 15 0.91 26.79 6.20
N LYS A 16 0.56 26.33 4.98
CA LYS A 16 1.26 26.68 3.73
C LYS A 16 0.34 26.86 2.50
N LEU A 17 -0.88 27.37 2.65
CA LEU A 17 -1.61 27.85 1.48
C LEU A 17 -1.07 29.24 1.10
N ARG A 18 -0.56 29.39 -0.13
CA ARG A 18 -0.18 30.70 -0.68
C ARG A 18 -1.34 31.68 -0.47
N HIS A 19 -1.01 32.93 -0.13
CA HIS A 19 -1.91 34.00 0.34
C HIS A 19 -3.23 34.21 -0.41
N THR A 20 -3.39 33.72 -1.64
CA THR A 20 -4.61 33.85 -2.42
C THR A 20 -5.71 32.84 -2.05
N TRP A 21 -5.35 31.65 -1.56
CA TRP A 21 -6.33 30.58 -1.27
C TRP A 21 -6.78 30.55 0.20
N THR A 22 -5.98 31.07 1.13
CA THR A 22 -6.36 31.18 2.55
C THR A 22 -7.59 32.06 2.73
N HIS A 23 -7.68 33.19 2.02
CA HIS A 23 -8.86 34.06 2.08
C HIS A 23 -10.12 33.38 1.54
N LEU A 24 -10.02 32.70 0.39
CA LEU A 24 -11.17 32.00 -0.19
C LEU A 24 -11.66 30.86 0.71
N LEU A 25 -10.73 30.03 1.24
CA LEU A 25 -11.08 28.93 2.14
C LEU A 25 -11.66 29.40 3.47
N VAL A 26 -11.12 30.47 4.07
CA VAL A 26 -11.67 31.04 5.30
C VAL A 26 -13.06 31.65 5.06
N VAL A 27 -13.28 32.29 3.91
CA VAL A 27 -14.60 32.84 3.54
C VAL A 27 -15.60 31.71 3.30
N VAL A 28 -15.22 30.67 2.56
CA VAL A 28 -16.09 29.50 2.31
C VAL A 28 -16.38 28.75 3.61
N ALA A 29 -15.38 28.55 4.48
CA ALA A 29 -15.57 27.92 5.78
C ALA A 29 -16.53 28.73 6.67
N ARG A 30 -16.40 30.06 6.72
CA ARG A 30 -17.32 30.94 7.45
C ARG A 30 -18.72 30.97 6.84
N LEU A 31 -18.83 30.85 5.52
CA LEU A 31 -20.12 30.78 4.82
C LEU A 31 -20.82 29.45 5.13
N LEU A 32 -20.09 28.33 5.08
CA LEU A 32 -20.60 27.01 5.44
C LEU A 32 -20.99 26.94 6.92
N ASP A 33 -20.21 27.54 7.81
CA ASP A 33 -20.54 27.65 9.24
C ASP A 33 -21.81 28.48 9.46
N ARG A 34 -21.98 29.60 8.72
CA ARG A 34 -23.24 30.38 8.74
C ARG A 34 -24.44 29.62 8.18
N ILE A 35 -24.26 28.83 7.12
CA ILE A 35 -25.32 28.00 6.54
C ILE A 35 -25.71 26.89 7.53
N TYR A 36 -24.72 26.25 8.15
CA TYR A 36 -24.94 25.23 9.19
C TYR A 36 -25.67 25.81 10.41
N TYR A 37 -25.26 26.97 10.92
CA TYR A 37 -25.96 27.63 12.04
C TYR A 37 -27.38 28.09 11.69
N LYS A 38 -27.64 28.48 10.43
CA LYS A 38 -29.00 28.80 9.97
C LYS A 38 -29.88 27.56 9.81
N ALA A 39 -29.31 26.40 9.49
CA ALA A 39 -30.05 25.17 9.31
C ALA A 39 -30.38 24.44 10.63
N VAL A 40 -29.64 24.73 11.71
CA VAL A 40 -29.71 23.97 12.99
C VAL A 40 -30.49 24.69 14.11
N LEU A 41 -31.06 25.88 13.86
CA LEU A 41 -32.01 26.49 14.82
C LEU A 41 -33.45 26.03 14.52
N PRO A 42 -34.11 25.28 15.43
CA PRO A 42 -35.50 24.89 15.24
C PRO A 42 -36.43 26.07 15.50
N PHE A 43 -37.42 26.20 14.62
CA PHE A 43 -38.66 26.96 14.78
C PHE A 43 -39.11 27.02 16.26
N LYS A 44 -39.05 28.21 16.87
CA LYS A 44 -39.80 28.47 18.11
C LYS A 44 -41.26 28.68 17.74
N TRP A 45 -42.12 27.83 18.29
CA TRP A 45 -43.56 28.06 18.33
C TRP A 45 -43.86 29.32 19.16
N GLU A 46 -44.62 30.25 18.57
CA GLU A 46 -45.45 31.18 19.33
C GLU A 46 -46.93 30.92 18.98
N PRO A 47 -47.84 30.99 19.98
CA PRO A 47 -49.24 30.61 19.83
C PRO A 47 -50.05 31.73 19.14
N GLN A 48 -50.91 31.33 18.19
CA GLN A 48 -51.89 32.22 17.56
C GLN A 48 -52.95 32.72 18.56
N PRO A 49 -53.53 33.89 18.27
CA PRO A 49 -54.96 34.08 18.40
C PRO A 49 -55.64 34.37 17.05
N ASN A 50 -56.84 33.81 16.93
CA ASN A 50 -57.86 33.97 15.89
C ASN A 50 -57.98 35.39 15.29
N ASN A 51 -58.14 35.50 13.96
CA ASN A 51 -59.45 35.80 13.35
C ASN A 51 -59.43 35.80 11.81
N ASN A 52 -60.47 35.16 11.25
CA ASN A 52 -61.21 35.45 10.01
C ASN A 52 -60.69 36.54 9.05
N ASN A 53 -60.44 36.20 7.78
CA ASN A 53 -61.37 36.47 6.66
C ASN A 53 -60.73 36.23 5.27
N ASN A 54 -61.51 35.53 4.44
CA ASN A 54 -61.75 35.64 2.99
C ASN A 54 -60.86 36.47 2.04
N ASN A 55 -60.79 35.89 0.83
CA ASN A 55 -60.78 36.47 -0.52
C ASN A 55 -59.47 36.57 -1.31
N ASN A 56 -59.38 35.68 -2.31
CA ASN A 56 -59.37 35.93 -3.76
C ASN A 56 -58.41 36.96 -4.41
N ASN A 57 -57.88 36.46 -5.53
CA ASN A 57 -57.59 37.12 -6.82
C ASN A 57 -56.18 37.67 -7.13
N ASN A 58 -55.54 36.94 -8.05
CA ASN A 58 -55.13 37.32 -9.41
C ASN A 58 -53.96 38.28 -9.71
N ASN A 59 -53.29 37.88 -10.81
CA ASN A 59 -52.49 38.62 -11.80
C ASN A 59 -51.02 38.92 -11.41
N HIS A 60 -50.03 38.89 -12.30
CA HIS A 60 -49.95 38.69 -13.76
C HIS A 60 -48.47 38.44 -14.13
N ILE A 61 -48.22 37.57 -15.11
CA ILE A 61 -47.40 37.73 -16.33
C ILE A 61 -46.01 38.40 -16.23
N MET A 62 -44.97 37.68 -16.69
CA MET A 62 -44.25 37.93 -17.96
C MET A 62 -43.27 36.78 -18.21
N GLU A 63 -43.54 36.04 -19.29
CA GLU A 63 -42.60 35.20 -20.04
C GLU A 63 -41.48 36.05 -20.64
N GLN A 64 -40.30 35.46 -20.84
CA GLN A 64 -39.50 35.69 -22.05
C GLN A 64 -38.49 34.55 -22.26
N ASP A 65 -38.90 33.64 -23.13
CA ASP A 65 -38.19 33.07 -24.29
C ASP A 65 -36.76 32.52 -24.20
N LEU A 66 -36.71 31.23 -24.55
CA LEU A 66 -35.63 30.41 -25.09
C LEU A 66 -34.99 31.00 -26.37
N PRO A 67 -33.89 30.41 -26.85
CA PRO A 67 -34.08 29.39 -27.89
C PRO A 67 -33.31 28.09 -27.62
N GLU A 68 -33.92 27.00 -28.12
CA GLU A 68 -33.38 25.64 -28.21
C GLU A 68 -32.50 25.44 -29.46
N ASP A 69 -31.86 24.26 -29.47
CA ASP A 69 -31.34 23.45 -30.58
C ASP A 69 -29.82 23.49 -30.88
N GLU A 70 -29.12 22.40 -30.54
CA GLU A 70 -29.00 21.22 -31.42
C GLU A 70 -28.34 20.02 -30.71
N HIS A 71 -28.96 18.86 -30.84
CA HIS A 71 -28.45 17.55 -30.43
C HIS A 71 -27.50 16.94 -31.48
N GLY A 72 -26.43 16.28 -31.02
CA GLY A 72 -25.61 15.44 -31.88
C GLY A 72 -24.52 14.64 -31.14
N GLN A 73 -24.84 13.41 -30.76
CA GLN A 73 -23.97 12.22 -30.66
C GLN A 73 -22.86 12.16 -29.58
N GLN A 74 -23.06 11.30 -28.57
CA GLN A 74 -22.15 10.20 -28.18
C GLN A 74 -22.69 9.47 -26.94
N GLU A 75 -23.66 8.58 -27.14
CA GLU A 75 -23.91 7.44 -26.27
C GLU A 75 -23.22 6.23 -26.89
N ASP A 76 -21.99 5.91 -26.48
CA ASP A 76 -21.37 4.60 -26.76
C ASP A 76 -20.09 4.35 -25.92
N GLN A 77 -20.15 4.57 -24.59
CA GLN A 77 -19.05 4.18 -23.69
C GLN A 77 -19.46 3.51 -22.37
N ALA A 78 -20.75 3.28 -22.12
CA ALA A 78 -21.20 2.66 -20.87
C ALA A 78 -21.45 1.14 -20.97
N GLN A 79 -21.59 0.57 -22.18
CA GLN A 79 -21.95 -0.85 -22.38
C GLN A 79 -20.74 -1.81 -22.46
N GLY A 80 -19.51 -1.29 -22.60
CA GLY A 80 -18.29 -2.09 -22.76
C GLY A 80 -17.68 -2.62 -21.45
N ASN A 81 -17.86 -1.91 -20.33
CA ASN A 81 -17.20 -2.26 -19.06
C ASN A 81 -17.92 -3.35 -18.26
N ALA A 82 -19.23 -3.52 -18.44
CA ALA A 82 -19.99 -4.57 -17.74
C ALA A 82 -19.77 -5.97 -18.35
N ASN A 83 -19.54 -6.05 -19.67
CA ASN A 83 -19.30 -7.31 -20.38
C ASN A 83 -17.89 -7.90 -20.19
N PHE A 84 -16.94 -7.09 -19.73
CA PHE A 84 -15.56 -7.53 -19.46
C PHE A 84 -15.45 -8.30 -18.13
N ILE A 85 -16.10 -7.80 -17.07
CA ILE A 85 -16.08 -8.43 -15.74
C ILE A 85 -16.80 -9.79 -15.76
N ALA A 86 -17.92 -9.89 -16.46
CA ALA A 86 -18.70 -11.14 -16.56
C ALA A 86 -17.95 -12.24 -17.34
N ARG A 87 -17.13 -11.89 -18.34
CA ARG A 87 -16.35 -12.86 -19.12
C ARG A 87 -15.16 -13.43 -18.34
N MET A 88 -14.52 -12.64 -17.48
CA MET A 88 -13.43 -13.12 -16.63
C MET A 88 -13.92 -14.08 -15.53
N GLN A 89 -15.12 -13.86 -14.99
CA GLN A 89 -15.70 -14.74 -13.97
C GLN A 89 -16.23 -16.07 -14.54
N ALA A 90 -16.69 -16.09 -15.81
CA ALA A 90 -17.18 -17.30 -16.46
C ALA A 90 -16.08 -18.29 -16.87
N ILE A 91 -14.85 -17.81 -17.11
CA ILE A 91 -13.71 -18.66 -17.53
C ILE A 91 -13.12 -19.44 -16.34
N ALA A 92 -13.17 -18.88 -15.13
CA ALA A 92 -12.74 -19.57 -13.91
C ALA A 92 -13.65 -20.74 -13.51
N ALA A 93 -14.92 -20.73 -13.92
CA ALA A 93 -15.89 -21.78 -13.58
C ALA A 93 -15.82 -23.03 -14.48
N ASN A 94 -15.24 -22.92 -15.69
CA ASN A 94 -15.20 -24.01 -16.68
C ASN A 94 -13.90 -24.84 -16.66
N ALA A 95 -12.95 -24.53 -15.76
CA ALA A 95 -11.70 -25.28 -15.64
C ALA A 95 -11.75 -26.47 -14.66
N ILE A 96 -12.93 -26.84 -14.13
CA ILE A 96 -13.12 -27.91 -13.12
C ILE A 96 -13.66 -29.23 -13.72
N ALA A 97 -13.91 -29.31 -15.02
CA ALA A 97 -14.34 -30.56 -15.66
C ALA A 97 -13.36 -30.98 -16.75
N LEU A 98 -12.45 -31.90 -16.39
CA LEU A 98 -11.86 -32.99 -17.18
C LEU A 98 -10.48 -33.33 -16.60
N ALA A 99 -10.50 -34.13 -15.53
CA ALA A 99 -9.38 -34.97 -15.14
C ALA A 99 -9.72 -36.40 -15.55
N GLU A 100 -8.78 -37.11 -16.19
CA GLU A 100 -8.40 -38.50 -15.90
C GLU A 100 -7.18 -38.93 -16.77
N PRO A 101 -6.42 -39.97 -16.36
CA PRO A 101 -4.95 -39.97 -16.37
C PRO A 101 -4.33 -41.08 -17.25
N MET A 102 -3.00 -41.06 -17.47
CA MET A 102 -2.23 -42.28 -17.81
C MET A 102 -0.70 -42.12 -17.72
N ASP A 103 -0.12 -42.80 -16.72
CA ASP A 103 1.07 -43.65 -16.64
C ASP A 103 2.28 -43.55 -17.61
N ALA A 104 3.44 -43.23 -17.00
CA ALA A 104 4.65 -44.04 -16.75
C ALA A 104 5.39 -44.89 -17.83
N ALA A 105 6.74 -44.90 -17.64
CA ALA A 105 7.79 -45.83 -18.12
C ALA A 105 8.31 -45.61 -19.57
N SER A 106 9.57 -45.82 -19.95
CA SER A 106 10.86 -46.21 -19.32
C SER A 106 11.93 -46.23 -20.44
N ASP A 107 13.19 -45.93 -20.07
CA ASP A 107 14.47 -46.54 -20.52
C ASP A 107 15.01 -46.52 -21.97
N MET A 108 16.37 -46.51 -21.99
CA MET A 108 17.37 -46.87 -23.02
C MET A 108 17.74 -45.84 -24.11
N GLU A 109 18.99 -45.70 -24.56
CA GLU A 109 20.37 -46.01 -24.11
C GLU A 109 21.29 -45.32 -25.14
N ASN A 110 22.46 -44.85 -24.69
CA ASN A 110 23.77 -44.61 -25.31
C ASN A 110 23.98 -44.53 -26.85
N GLU A 111 24.87 -43.62 -27.27
CA GLU A 111 26.19 -43.94 -27.87
C GLU A 111 27.00 -42.67 -28.23
N ASP A 112 28.11 -42.47 -27.50
CA ASP A 112 29.50 -42.07 -27.83
C ASP A 112 29.84 -41.22 -29.07
N ALA A 113 30.70 -40.20 -28.87
CA ALA A 113 32.04 -40.08 -29.50
C ALA A 113 32.79 -38.77 -29.11
N ASP A 114 33.80 -38.92 -28.25
CA ASP A 114 35.21 -38.47 -28.31
C ASP A 114 35.64 -37.00 -28.59
N GLU A 115 36.27 -36.45 -27.54
CA GLU A 115 37.60 -35.80 -27.40
C GLU A 115 38.11 -34.75 -28.43
N MET A 116 38.39 -33.53 -27.94
CA MET A 116 39.79 -33.05 -27.77
C MET A 116 39.86 -31.75 -26.94
N ASP A 117 40.86 -31.73 -26.06
CA ASP A 117 41.29 -30.66 -25.15
C ASP A 117 41.79 -29.39 -25.86
N GLU A 118 41.65 -28.24 -25.20
CA GLU A 118 42.76 -27.30 -24.95
C GLU A 118 42.35 -26.30 -23.86
N GLU A 119 43.10 -26.30 -22.76
CA GLU A 119 43.00 -25.42 -21.60
C GLU A 119 43.54 -24.02 -21.93
N GLU A 120 42.80 -22.96 -21.56
CA GLU A 120 43.38 -21.69 -21.14
C GLU A 120 42.57 -21.16 -19.95
N ASP A 121 43.24 -21.11 -18.79
CA ASP A 121 42.78 -20.54 -17.53
C ASP A 121 42.65 -19.01 -17.63
N GLU A 122 41.48 -18.45 -17.37
CA GLU A 122 41.34 -17.12 -16.78
C GLU A 122 40.36 -17.19 -15.59
N ASP A 123 40.93 -17.01 -14.39
CA ASP A 123 40.25 -16.97 -13.10
C ASP A 123 39.28 -15.77 -13.00
N ASP A 124 38.00 -15.98 -13.28
CA ASP A 124 36.94 -15.06 -12.86
C ASP A 124 36.49 -15.41 -11.43
N ALA A 125 37.02 -14.65 -10.47
CA ALA A 125 36.63 -14.72 -9.08
C ALA A 125 35.22 -14.14 -8.89
N ASP A 126 34.23 -15.02 -8.84
CA ASP A 126 32.88 -14.74 -8.36
C ASP A 126 32.92 -14.22 -6.91
N VAL A 127 32.60 -12.94 -6.74
CA VAL A 127 32.54 -12.31 -5.42
C VAL A 127 31.16 -12.59 -4.81
N ASP A 128 31.09 -13.70 -4.09
CA ASP A 128 30.01 -14.09 -3.20
C ASP A 128 29.69 -12.96 -2.19
N TYR A 129 28.44 -12.50 -2.16
CA TYR A 129 27.92 -11.68 -1.06
C TYR A 129 27.57 -12.57 0.13
N GLY A 130 28.59 -13.26 0.66
CA GLY A 130 28.53 -14.07 1.86
C GLY A 130 28.59 -13.19 3.11
N ASP A 131 27.48 -13.11 3.85
CA ASP A 131 27.46 -12.64 5.24
C ASP A 131 28.24 -13.66 6.09
N SER A 132 29.46 -13.31 6.46
CA SER A 132 30.24 -13.98 7.50
C SER A 132 29.70 -13.54 8.87
N ASP A 133 28.77 -14.33 9.44
CA ASP A 133 28.39 -14.23 10.84
C ASP A 133 29.02 -15.41 11.60
N SER A 134 30.07 -15.11 12.35
CA SER A 134 30.62 -16.01 13.36
C SER A 134 29.66 -16.08 14.56
N ASP A 135 29.33 -17.31 14.96
CA ASP A 135 28.51 -17.63 16.12
C ASP A 135 28.99 -16.97 17.42
N SER A 136 28.03 -16.45 18.19
CA SER A 136 28.08 -16.51 19.65
C SER A 136 26.67 -16.82 20.17
N GLU A 137 26.49 -18.05 20.65
CA GLU A 137 25.32 -18.51 21.40
C GLU A 137 25.09 -17.62 22.62
N PHE A 138 23.89 -17.03 22.74
CA PHE A 138 23.28 -16.77 24.04
C PHE A 138 21.75 -16.89 23.88
N GLU A 139 21.20 -17.93 24.52
CA GLU A 139 19.77 -18.06 24.76
C GLU A 139 19.32 -16.97 25.74
N GLU A 140 18.38 -16.12 25.34
CA GLU A 140 17.56 -15.37 26.30
C GLU A 140 16.14 -15.90 26.26
N VAL A 141 15.88 -16.77 27.23
CA VAL A 141 14.56 -17.26 27.64
C VAL A 141 13.78 -16.08 28.23
N TYR A 142 12.58 -15.83 27.72
CA TYR A 142 11.62 -14.92 28.35
C TYR A 142 11.06 -15.61 29.60
N THR A 143 11.53 -15.20 30.79
CA THR A 143 10.85 -15.48 32.06
C THR A 143 10.00 -14.27 32.48
N ASP A 144 8.72 -14.57 32.66
CA ASP A 144 7.68 -13.75 33.27
C ASP A 144 7.98 -13.62 34.77
N GLU A 145 8.09 -12.40 35.29
CA GLU A 145 8.09 -12.15 36.74
C GLU A 145 7.03 -11.09 37.06
N SER A 146 5.85 -11.59 37.42
CA SER A 146 4.87 -10.92 38.25
C SER A 146 5.32 -11.06 39.71
N THR A 147 5.59 -9.94 40.38
CA THR A 147 5.82 -9.89 41.82
C THR A 147 4.49 -9.82 42.55
N ASP A 148 4.21 -10.88 43.31
CA ASP A 148 3.21 -10.94 44.37
C ASP A 148 3.72 -10.16 45.59
N ASP A 149 2.83 -9.37 46.21
CA ASP A 149 2.97 -8.91 47.59
C ASP A 149 1.77 -9.46 48.38
N GLU A 150 2.06 -10.36 49.33
CA GLU A 150 1.16 -10.85 50.37
C GLU A 150 1.21 -9.90 51.59
N ASP A 151 0.06 -9.65 52.21
CA ASP A 151 -0.03 -9.28 53.62
C ASP A 151 -1.34 -9.82 54.22
N ASP A 152 -1.21 -10.42 55.41
CA ASP A 152 -2.17 -11.23 56.15
C ASP A 152 -3.25 -10.42 56.94
N ASP A 153 -4.37 -11.12 57.17
CA ASP A 153 -4.97 -11.42 58.51
C ASP A 153 -6.41 -10.95 58.88
N ASP A 154 -7.12 -11.97 59.40
CA ASP A 154 -8.20 -12.04 60.41
C ASP A 154 -9.64 -11.50 60.25
N GLY A 155 -10.61 -12.42 60.45
CA GLY A 155 -11.60 -12.26 61.54
C GLY A 155 -13.11 -12.13 61.23
N GLU A 156 -13.81 -13.27 61.21
CA GLU A 156 -15.18 -13.62 61.68
C GLU A 156 -16.47 -12.74 61.49
N ASP A 157 -17.52 -13.47 61.07
CA ASP A 157 -18.94 -13.46 61.46
C ASP A 157 -19.93 -12.28 61.20
N GLY A 158 -21.07 -12.65 60.59
CA GLY A 158 -22.38 -12.28 61.17
C GLY A 158 -23.33 -11.38 60.37
N ASN A 159 -24.26 -12.04 59.66
CA ASN A 159 -25.70 -11.76 59.65
C ASN A 159 -26.32 -10.73 58.67
N ASN A 160 -27.44 -11.19 58.09
CA ASN A 160 -28.39 -10.50 57.23
C ASN A 160 -28.98 -9.26 57.90
N PHE A 161 -29.05 -8.10 57.21
CA PHE A 161 -30.19 -7.14 57.20
C PHE A 161 -29.78 -5.82 56.49
N ALA A 162 -29.83 -5.73 55.14
CA ALA A 162 -29.79 -4.41 54.46
C ALA A 162 -30.22 -4.41 52.98
N ALA A 163 -31.10 -5.32 52.55
CA ALA A 163 -31.63 -5.32 51.17
C ALA A 163 -32.73 -4.27 50.99
N ASN A 164 -32.40 -2.97 51.08
CA ASN A 164 -33.24 -1.88 50.53
C ASN A 164 -32.54 -0.50 50.42
N ARG A 165 -31.22 -0.40 50.61
CA ARG A 165 -30.45 0.84 50.34
C ARG A 165 -29.55 0.78 49.09
N VAL A 166 -29.48 -0.37 48.42
CA VAL A 166 -28.52 -0.62 47.31
C VAL A 166 -29.03 -0.13 45.95
N ARG A 167 -30.34 0.11 45.78
CA ARG A 167 -30.90 0.58 44.49
C ARG A 167 -30.68 2.06 44.19
N SER A 168 -30.35 2.89 45.18
CA SER A 168 -30.10 4.32 44.98
C SER A 168 -28.62 4.66 44.75
N LYS A 169 -27.70 3.81 45.19
CA LYS A 169 -26.24 4.01 45.00
C LYS A 169 -25.75 3.59 43.61
N ASN A 170 -26.32 2.52 43.03
CA ASN A 170 -25.91 2.03 41.71
C ASN A 170 -26.22 3.01 40.56
N ALA A 171 -27.27 3.83 40.68
CA ALA A 171 -27.58 4.85 39.67
C ALA A 171 -26.62 6.05 39.75
N GLN A 172 -26.20 6.42 40.97
CA GLN A 172 -25.24 7.50 41.21
C GLN A 172 -23.81 7.08 40.85
N GLU A 173 -23.40 5.84 41.15
CA GLU A 173 -22.10 5.29 40.73
C GLU A 173 -22.00 5.07 39.21
N MET A 174 -23.10 4.68 38.53
CA MET A 174 -23.11 4.64 37.06
C MET A 174 -23.00 6.03 36.42
N LEU A 175 -23.67 7.04 36.98
CA LEU A 175 -23.55 8.43 36.53
C LEU A 175 -22.14 8.97 36.78
N LEU A 176 -21.55 8.70 37.95
CA LEU A 176 -20.19 9.11 38.30
C LEU A 176 -19.14 8.41 37.43
N ASN A 177 -19.30 7.12 37.12
CA ASN A 177 -18.45 6.41 36.18
C ASN A 177 -18.60 6.93 34.75
N SER A 178 -19.81 7.33 34.33
CA SER A 178 -20.04 7.93 33.02
C SER A 178 -19.43 9.33 32.89
N GLU A 179 -19.47 10.14 33.97
CA GLU A 179 -18.82 11.44 34.05
C GLU A 179 -17.29 11.31 34.13
N GLN A 180 -16.77 10.31 34.85
CA GLN A 180 -15.34 10.01 34.88
C GLN A 180 -14.83 9.47 33.54
N LEU A 181 -15.60 8.65 32.82
CA LEU A 181 -15.31 8.23 31.44
C LEU A 181 -15.37 9.40 30.46
N LEU A 182 -16.34 10.32 30.61
CA LEU A 182 -16.41 11.55 29.83
C LEU A 182 -15.27 12.51 30.15
N GLN A 183 -14.82 12.60 31.41
CA GLN A 183 -13.67 13.40 31.84
C GLN A 183 -12.34 12.79 31.41
N GLN A 184 -12.18 11.46 31.45
CA GLN A 184 -11.04 10.75 30.86
C GLN A 184 -11.01 10.92 29.33
N GLN A 185 -12.16 10.84 28.64
CA GLN A 185 -12.26 11.16 27.22
C GLN A 185 -11.96 12.65 26.94
N HIS A 186 -12.35 13.57 27.82
CA HIS A 186 -12.02 14.99 27.72
C HIS A 186 -10.52 15.25 27.97
N GLN A 187 -9.88 14.53 28.89
CA GLN A 187 -8.43 14.57 29.11
C GLN A 187 -7.65 13.96 27.95
N GLN A 188 -8.09 12.83 27.38
CA GLN A 188 -7.52 12.27 26.14
C GLN A 188 -7.67 13.24 24.96
N SER A 189 -8.78 13.99 24.90
CA SER A 189 -9.00 15.01 23.87
C SER A 189 -8.06 16.22 23.99
N LYS A 190 -7.51 16.48 25.18
CA LYS A 190 -6.50 17.52 25.43
C LYS A 190 -5.07 17.08 25.07
N LEU A 191 -4.82 15.78 24.87
CA LEU A 191 -3.49 15.23 24.59
C LEU A 191 -3.15 15.15 23.09
N LEU A 192 -4.14 15.05 22.21
CA LEU A 192 -3.89 15.00 20.77
C LEU A 192 -3.63 16.40 20.21
N ARG A 193 -2.47 16.57 19.58
CA ARG A 193 -2.15 17.82 18.88
C ARG A 193 -3.21 18.10 17.80
N PRO A 194 -3.58 19.38 17.58
CA PRO A 194 -4.46 19.75 16.47
C PRO A 194 -3.91 19.21 15.15
N TYR A 195 -4.79 18.69 14.31
CA TYR A 195 -4.44 18.18 13.00
C TYR A 195 -3.93 19.33 12.12
N SER A 196 -2.76 19.13 11.53
CA SER A 196 -2.19 20.04 10.54
C SER A 196 -1.77 19.25 9.32
N PHE A 197 -2.34 19.60 8.18
CA PHE A 197 -1.93 19.03 6.90
C PHE A 197 -0.58 19.62 6.49
N GLN A 198 0.37 18.75 6.16
CA GLN A 198 1.76 19.11 5.88
C GLN A 198 2.23 18.40 4.61
N PRO A 199 2.14 19.05 3.43
CA PRO A 199 2.66 18.49 2.20
C PRO A 199 4.19 18.50 2.22
N LEU A 200 4.80 17.58 1.48
CA LEU A 200 6.25 17.42 1.35
C LEU A 200 6.97 17.27 2.71
N ARG A 201 6.30 16.61 3.67
CA ARG A 201 6.88 16.21 4.95
C ARG A 201 6.76 14.70 5.09
N LEU A 202 7.89 14.03 5.27
CA LEU A 202 7.92 12.61 5.58
C LEU A 202 7.55 12.37 7.05
N VAL A 203 6.62 11.46 7.29
CA VAL A 203 6.11 11.12 8.63
C VAL A 203 6.11 9.61 8.80
N LYS A 204 6.55 9.12 9.96
CA LYS A 204 6.51 7.69 10.28
C LYS A 204 5.06 7.26 10.60
N CYS A 205 4.63 6.15 10.02
CA CYS A 205 3.34 5.53 10.31
C CYS A 205 3.43 4.69 11.59
N HIS A 206 2.60 5.01 12.58
CA HIS A 206 2.54 4.30 13.86
C HIS A 206 1.52 3.17 13.81
N TYR A 207 1.89 2.03 13.22
CA TYR A 207 1.01 0.88 13.04
C TYR A 207 1.22 -0.24 14.08
N LYS A 208 2.38 -0.28 14.75
CA LYS A 208 2.78 -1.40 15.62
C LYS A 208 1.88 -1.56 16.84
N GLU A 209 1.30 -0.47 17.33
CA GLU A 209 0.39 -0.50 18.48
C GLU A 209 -1.05 -0.91 18.12
N LYS A 210 -1.41 -0.94 16.83
CA LYS A 210 -2.80 -1.03 16.37
C LYS A 210 -3.14 -2.28 15.56
N HIS A 211 -2.18 -3.14 15.27
CA HIS A 211 -2.32 -4.22 14.30
C HIS A 211 -3.24 -5.36 14.76
N SER A 212 -3.66 -6.21 13.81
CA SER A 212 -4.55 -7.35 14.07
C SER A 212 -3.77 -8.58 14.59
N PRO A 213 -4.44 -9.58 15.21
CA PRO A 213 -3.83 -10.88 15.50
C PRO A 213 -3.18 -11.45 14.23
N GLY A 214 -1.90 -11.84 14.32
CA GLY A 214 -1.06 -12.22 13.17
C GLY A 214 0.10 -11.25 12.90
N GLY A 215 0.09 -10.03 13.46
CA GLY A 215 1.26 -9.16 13.45
C GLY A 215 1.26 -8.10 12.34
N PHE A 216 2.46 -7.77 11.90
CA PHE A 216 2.79 -6.88 10.80
C PHE A 216 4.01 -7.46 10.07
N PRO A 217 4.26 -7.07 8.81
CA PRO A 217 5.39 -7.61 8.06
C PRO A 217 6.71 -7.43 8.80
N LEU A 218 7.49 -8.51 8.90
CA LEU A 218 8.85 -8.49 9.41
C LEU A 218 9.75 -7.58 8.55
N ALA A 219 10.86 -7.15 9.15
CA ALA A 219 11.88 -6.37 8.47
C ALA A 219 12.37 -7.10 7.21
N ARG A 220 12.46 -6.38 6.08
CA ARG A 220 12.73 -7.00 4.77
C ARG A 220 13.35 -6.03 3.78
N SER A 221 14.09 -6.56 2.81
CA SER A 221 14.56 -5.84 1.64
C SER A 221 14.25 -6.63 0.37
N GLY A 222 14.30 -5.98 -0.79
CA GLY A 222 14.03 -6.64 -2.09
C GLY A 222 12.56 -7.00 -2.34
N HIS A 223 11.68 -6.78 -1.37
CA HIS A 223 10.22 -6.81 -1.52
C HIS A 223 9.69 -5.70 -2.44
N ARG A 224 8.44 -5.82 -2.87
CA ARG A 224 7.71 -4.74 -3.56
C ARG A 224 6.47 -4.33 -2.77
N ILE A 225 6.22 -3.02 -2.75
CA ILE A 225 4.96 -2.45 -2.29
C ILE A 225 4.20 -1.77 -3.42
N ILE A 226 2.87 -1.80 -3.35
CA ILE A 226 2.01 -1.04 -4.25
C ILE A 226 0.74 -0.61 -3.53
N ALA A 227 0.19 0.55 -3.88
CA ALA A 227 -0.95 1.11 -3.20
C ALA A 227 -2.18 1.17 -4.10
N SER A 228 -3.34 0.91 -3.51
CA SER A 228 -4.64 1.31 -4.03
C SER A 228 -5.04 2.66 -3.40
N ASN A 229 -6.29 3.06 -3.58
CA ASN A 229 -6.87 4.23 -2.92
C ASN A 229 -7.08 4.07 -1.39
N SER A 230 -6.95 2.86 -0.85
CA SER A 230 -7.35 2.53 0.53
C SER A 230 -6.36 1.65 1.27
N HIS A 231 -5.56 0.88 0.53
CA HIS A 231 -4.61 -0.06 1.09
C HIS A 231 -3.24 0.10 0.43
N LEU A 232 -2.20 -0.22 1.20
CA LEU A 232 -0.87 -0.51 0.69
C LEU A 232 -0.64 -2.01 0.80
N TYR A 233 -0.20 -2.64 -0.28
CA TYR A 233 0.16 -4.06 -0.32
C TYR A 233 1.67 -4.22 -0.26
N SER A 234 2.16 -5.24 0.45
CA SER A 234 3.59 -5.60 0.52
C SER A 234 3.75 -7.08 0.21
N LEU A 235 4.55 -7.39 -0.80
CA LEU A 235 4.77 -8.75 -1.29
C LEU A 235 6.27 -9.09 -1.23
N GLY A 236 6.58 -10.26 -0.67
CA GLY A 236 7.91 -10.84 -0.80
C GLY A 236 8.97 -10.21 0.09
N GLY A 237 10.21 -10.36 -0.37
CA GLY A 237 11.43 -9.87 0.26
C GLY A 237 12.20 -10.91 1.05
N TYR A 238 13.35 -10.47 1.55
CA TYR A 238 14.32 -11.30 2.25
C TYR A 238 14.74 -10.69 3.58
N ASN A 239 15.06 -11.55 4.55
CA ASN A 239 15.80 -11.21 5.75
C ASN A 239 16.66 -12.39 6.21
N PRO A 240 17.99 -12.27 6.29
CA PRO A 240 18.90 -13.35 6.71
C PRO A 240 18.50 -13.98 8.04
N ARG A 241 18.08 -13.16 9.01
CA ARG A 241 17.66 -13.64 10.33
C ARG A 241 16.39 -14.49 10.28
N SER A 242 15.50 -14.21 9.32
CA SER A 242 14.29 -15.03 9.10
C SER A 242 14.59 -16.23 8.22
N ALA A 243 15.48 -16.07 7.24
CA ALA A 243 15.90 -17.13 6.33
C ALA A 243 16.61 -18.27 7.06
N SER A 244 17.50 -17.98 8.01
CA SER A 244 18.16 -19.00 8.81
C SER A 244 17.16 -19.87 9.60
N VAL A 245 16.10 -19.25 10.13
CA VAL A 245 15.00 -19.97 10.79
C VAL A 245 14.19 -20.79 9.80
N ALA A 246 13.94 -20.26 8.59
CA ALA A 246 13.23 -20.99 7.53
C ALA A 246 14.01 -22.22 7.06
N THR A 247 15.33 -22.10 6.86
CA THR A 247 16.22 -23.21 6.48
C THR A 247 16.13 -24.37 7.48
N ARG A 248 16.18 -24.07 8.79
CA ARG A 248 16.04 -25.09 9.86
C ARG A 248 14.70 -25.82 9.83
N ARG A 249 13.68 -25.21 9.22
CA ARG A 249 12.33 -25.78 9.06
C ARG A 249 12.06 -26.31 7.64
N ASN A 250 13.08 -26.34 6.78
CA ASN A 250 12.98 -26.71 5.37
C ASN A 250 11.89 -25.91 4.62
N ARG A 251 11.80 -24.60 4.91
CA ARG A 251 10.85 -23.66 4.29
C ARG A 251 11.57 -22.70 3.34
N CYS A 252 10.80 -22.02 2.50
CA CYS A 252 11.32 -20.96 1.64
C CYS A 252 12.02 -19.88 2.48
N GLN A 253 13.23 -19.49 2.08
CA GLN A 253 14.02 -18.47 2.76
C GLN A 253 13.54 -17.05 2.47
N LEU A 254 12.72 -16.87 1.44
CA LEU A 254 12.06 -15.61 1.12
C LEU A 254 10.68 -15.55 1.78
N PHE A 255 10.19 -14.33 2.03
CA PHE A 255 8.88 -14.12 2.61
C PHE A 255 7.76 -14.47 1.62
N GLN A 256 7.21 -15.68 1.71
CA GLN A 256 6.05 -16.11 0.93
C GLN A 256 4.73 -15.60 1.52
N GLU A 257 4.53 -14.28 1.46
CA GLU A 257 3.39 -13.61 2.08
C GLU A 257 3.03 -12.31 1.36
N LEU A 258 1.73 -12.02 1.36
CA LEU A 258 1.13 -10.78 0.91
C LEU A 258 0.43 -10.09 2.09
N TRP A 259 0.93 -8.92 2.45
CA TRP A 259 0.37 -8.08 3.50
C TRP A 259 -0.43 -6.92 2.91
N SER A 260 -1.50 -6.49 3.59
CA SER A 260 -2.19 -5.23 3.30
C SER A 260 -2.17 -4.31 4.53
N TYR A 261 -1.97 -3.01 4.29
CA TYR A 261 -2.01 -1.95 5.28
C TYR A 261 -3.15 -1.01 4.95
N ASN A 262 -4.15 -0.93 5.82
CA ASN A 262 -5.30 -0.05 5.63
C ASN A 262 -4.98 1.37 6.10
N PHE A 263 -5.12 2.36 5.21
CA PHE A 263 -4.79 3.76 5.51
C PHE A 263 -5.70 4.40 6.56
N ALA A 264 -6.96 4.00 6.63
CA ALA A 264 -7.93 4.60 7.54
C ALA A 264 -7.77 4.08 8.98
N THR A 265 -7.48 2.78 9.13
CA THR A 265 -7.31 2.17 10.47
C THR A 265 -5.86 2.14 10.94
N ASN A 266 -4.89 2.42 10.05
CA ASN A 266 -3.46 2.25 10.32
C ASN A 266 -3.08 0.83 10.76
N ARG A 267 -3.69 -0.20 10.15
CA ARG A 267 -3.47 -1.60 10.54
C ARG A 267 -2.98 -2.44 9.38
N TRP A 268 -2.03 -3.32 9.69
CA TRP A 268 -1.65 -4.42 8.81
C TRP A 268 -2.60 -5.61 8.98
N LYS A 269 -2.76 -6.36 7.90
CA LYS A 269 -3.45 -7.64 7.82
C LYS A 269 -2.67 -8.54 6.86
N LEU A 270 -2.42 -9.78 7.26
CA LEU A 270 -1.92 -10.82 6.36
C LEU A 270 -3.07 -11.23 5.45
N GLU A 271 -2.92 -11.05 4.14
CA GLU A 271 -3.94 -11.42 3.15
C GLU A 271 -3.73 -12.84 2.62
N LEU A 272 -2.48 -13.19 2.28
CA LEU A 272 -2.10 -14.51 1.77
C LEU A 272 -0.73 -14.91 2.31
N ASN A 273 -0.50 -16.21 2.44
CA ASN A 273 0.81 -16.81 2.69
C ASN A 273 0.90 -18.21 2.06
N GLU A 274 2.07 -18.84 2.13
CA GLU A 274 2.30 -20.22 1.67
C GLU A 274 1.32 -21.26 2.24
N GLU A 275 0.82 -21.05 3.46
CA GLU A 275 -0.01 -22.04 4.17
C GLU A 275 -1.47 -22.06 3.68
N TYR A 276 -1.97 -20.94 3.16
CA TYR A 276 -3.38 -20.76 2.80
C TYR A 276 -3.61 -20.39 1.32
N ALA A 277 -2.55 -20.21 0.53
CA ALA A 277 -2.65 -19.82 -0.87
C ALA A 277 -1.81 -20.74 -1.76
N ASP A 278 -2.49 -21.60 -2.51
CA ASP A 278 -1.87 -22.41 -3.54
C ASP A 278 -1.17 -21.50 -4.58
N ASN A 279 0.00 -21.93 -5.07
CA ASN A 279 0.83 -21.21 -6.06
C ASN A 279 1.47 -19.90 -5.59
N MET A 280 1.68 -19.70 -4.29
CA MET A 280 2.57 -18.62 -3.84
C MET A 280 3.98 -18.79 -4.47
N PRO A 281 4.51 -17.79 -5.19
CA PRO A 281 5.83 -17.89 -5.81
C PRO A 281 6.95 -17.97 -4.76
N VAL A 282 8.07 -18.60 -5.12
CA VAL A 282 9.27 -18.67 -4.28
C VAL A 282 10.28 -17.59 -4.65
N GLU A 283 10.22 -17.05 -5.87
CA GLU A 283 11.12 -16.05 -6.44
C GLU A 283 10.73 -14.62 -6.05
N LEU A 284 10.52 -14.40 -4.75
CA LEU A 284 9.88 -13.19 -4.20
C LEU A 284 10.85 -12.06 -3.82
N ALA A 285 12.12 -12.16 -4.23
CA ALA A 285 13.07 -11.06 -4.11
C ALA A 285 13.26 -10.40 -5.48
N SER A 286 13.22 -9.06 -5.49
CA SER A 286 13.42 -8.25 -6.70
C SER A 286 12.39 -8.51 -7.79
N ASN A 287 11.23 -9.07 -7.44
CA ASN A 287 10.13 -9.17 -8.37
C ASN A 287 9.62 -7.77 -8.77
N ALA A 288 8.82 -7.73 -9.82
CA ALA A 288 8.04 -6.56 -10.19
C ALA A 288 6.59 -6.75 -9.74
N LEU A 289 5.92 -5.66 -9.36
CA LEU A 289 4.54 -5.69 -8.87
C LEU A 289 3.76 -4.48 -9.40
N THR A 290 2.59 -4.73 -9.97
CA THR A 290 1.68 -3.70 -10.47
C THR A 290 0.25 -3.97 -10.00
N ILE A 291 -0.59 -2.93 -9.97
CA ILE A 291 -2.02 -3.03 -9.69
C ILE A 291 -2.80 -2.47 -10.87
N HIS A 292 -3.75 -3.24 -11.38
CA HIS A 292 -4.63 -2.81 -12.46
C HIS A 292 -6.03 -3.31 -12.21
N ASN A 293 -7.02 -2.40 -12.22
CA ASN A 293 -8.42 -2.72 -11.91
C ASN A 293 -8.60 -3.49 -10.59
N ASN A 294 -7.85 -3.09 -9.55
CA ASN A 294 -7.84 -3.72 -8.22
C ASN A 294 -7.37 -5.19 -8.21
N VAL A 295 -6.64 -5.61 -9.25
CA VAL A 295 -5.97 -6.90 -9.36
C VAL A 295 -4.47 -6.66 -9.28
N LEU A 296 -3.78 -7.37 -8.40
CA LEU A 296 -2.33 -7.32 -8.30
C LEU A 296 -1.72 -8.33 -9.28
N ILE A 297 -0.67 -7.91 -9.98
CA ILE A 297 0.08 -8.75 -10.91
C ILE A 297 1.56 -8.62 -10.56
N SER A 298 2.23 -9.73 -10.29
CA SER A 298 3.68 -9.78 -10.14
C SER A 298 4.33 -10.51 -11.31
N HIS A 299 5.58 -10.15 -11.60
CA HIS A 299 6.36 -10.79 -12.65
C HIS A 299 7.85 -10.85 -12.28
N GLY A 300 8.47 -11.97 -12.65
CA GLY A 300 9.88 -12.26 -12.43
C GLY A 300 10.28 -12.25 -10.96
N GLY A 301 11.58 -12.10 -10.73
CA GLY A 301 12.18 -12.17 -9.39
C GLY A 301 13.12 -13.35 -9.26
N THR A 302 13.78 -13.43 -8.10
CA THR A 302 14.75 -14.49 -7.78
C THR A 302 14.41 -15.13 -6.44
N GLY A 303 14.69 -16.43 -6.33
CA GLY A 303 14.79 -17.18 -5.09
C GLY A 303 16.08 -16.89 -4.34
N TYR A 304 16.34 -17.67 -3.29
CA TYR A 304 17.62 -17.69 -2.56
C TYR A 304 18.30 -19.06 -2.78
N PRO A 305 19.62 -19.12 -3.04
CA PRO A 305 20.53 -18.00 -3.27
C PRO A 305 20.15 -17.13 -4.48
N PHE A 306 20.52 -15.84 -4.45
CA PHE A 306 20.06 -14.87 -5.43
C PHE A 306 20.73 -15.07 -6.79
N GLY A 307 19.95 -15.07 -7.87
CA GLY A 307 20.43 -15.32 -9.23
C GLY A 307 20.35 -16.79 -9.65
N GLU A 308 20.37 -17.73 -8.70
CA GLU A 308 20.35 -19.17 -9.03
C GLU A 308 18.98 -19.66 -9.51
N SER A 309 17.90 -19.19 -8.89
CA SER A 309 16.54 -19.49 -9.31
C SER A 309 15.81 -18.21 -9.69
N CYS A 310 15.77 -17.92 -10.97
CA CYS A 310 15.04 -16.78 -11.52
C CYS A 310 13.70 -17.23 -12.11
N SER A 311 12.73 -16.32 -12.14
CA SER A 311 11.43 -16.57 -12.77
C SER A 311 11.17 -15.62 -13.94
N ASN A 312 10.41 -16.08 -14.92
CA ASN A 312 9.73 -15.26 -15.93
C ASN A 312 8.21 -15.40 -15.85
N ASP A 313 7.69 -15.98 -14.76
CA ASP A 313 6.26 -16.19 -14.60
C ASP A 313 5.52 -14.90 -14.28
N CYS A 314 4.21 -14.91 -14.53
CA CYS A 314 3.30 -13.88 -14.07
C CYS A 314 2.31 -14.49 -13.07
N TYR A 315 2.16 -13.85 -11.91
CA TYR A 315 1.20 -14.26 -10.89
C TYR A 315 0.15 -13.19 -10.70
N VAL A 316 -1.11 -13.62 -10.63
CA VAL A 316 -2.27 -12.77 -10.34
C VAL A 316 -2.79 -13.08 -8.95
N TYR A 317 -2.92 -12.07 -8.12
CA TYR A 317 -3.48 -12.20 -6.78
C TYR A 317 -4.96 -11.77 -6.85
N CYS A 318 -5.84 -12.76 -6.85
CA CYS A 318 -7.27 -12.58 -7.11
C CYS A 318 -8.00 -12.10 -5.87
N ALA A 319 -8.89 -11.10 -6.01
CA ALA A 319 -9.85 -10.70 -4.99
C ALA A 319 -11.16 -11.49 -5.11
N GLY A 320 -11.45 -12.34 -4.13
CA GLY A 320 -12.80 -12.85 -3.88
C GLY A 320 -13.76 -11.75 -3.41
N ASN A 321 -15.05 -12.07 -3.26
CA ASN A 321 -16.14 -11.14 -2.94
C ASN A 321 -15.95 -10.31 -1.64
N THR A 322 -14.89 -10.58 -0.85
CA THR A 322 -14.55 -9.90 0.40
C THR A 322 -13.06 -9.55 0.57
N GLY A 323 -12.20 -9.69 -0.46
CA GLY A 323 -10.75 -9.47 -0.37
C GLY A 323 -9.93 -10.47 -1.17
N ILE A 324 -8.60 -10.42 -1.10
CA ILE A 324 -7.71 -11.33 -1.85
C ILE A 324 -7.93 -12.78 -1.37
N SER A 325 -8.22 -13.71 -2.28
CA SER A 325 -8.64 -15.08 -1.99
C SER A 325 -7.71 -16.16 -2.53
N GLY A 326 -6.68 -15.83 -3.32
CA GLY A 326 -5.71 -16.81 -3.80
C GLY A 326 -4.73 -16.24 -4.84
N VAL A 327 -3.82 -17.10 -5.31
CA VAL A 327 -2.82 -16.78 -6.33
C VAL A 327 -2.98 -17.69 -7.55
N GLU A 328 -3.06 -17.09 -8.73
CA GLU A 328 -3.06 -17.80 -10.01
C GLU A 328 -1.74 -17.53 -10.73
N ARG A 329 -0.99 -18.59 -11.07
CA ARG A 329 0.09 -18.49 -12.05
C ARG A 329 -0.54 -18.44 -13.45
N LEU A 330 -0.33 -17.35 -14.17
CA LEU A 330 -0.86 -17.20 -15.53
C LEU A 330 -0.19 -18.21 -16.46
N LYS A 331 -1.01 -19.00 -17.13
CA LYS A 331 -0.56 -19.80 -18.28
C LYS A 331 -0.35 -18.86 -19.47
N VAL A 332 0.90 -18.67 -19.85
CA VAL A 332 1.34 -17.77 -20.92
C VAL A 332 2.04 -18.56 -22.03
N THR A 333 2.08 -17.98 -23.24
CA THR A 333 2.73 -18.54 -24.44
C THR A 333 3.43 -17.44 -25.22
N GLY A 334 4.08 -17.75 -26.34
CA GLY A 334 4.76 -16.77 -27.21
C GLY A 334 6.23 -16.58 -26.85
N ASP A 335 6.74 -15.38 -27.10
CA ASP A 335 8.15 -15.04 -26.91
C ASP A 335 8.39 -14.56 -25.47
N LEU A 336 8.46 -15.51 -24.54
CA LEU A 336 8.65 -15.19 -23.12
C LEU A 336 10.02 -14.53 -22.89
N PRO A 337 10.11 -13.53 -22.00
CA PRO A 337 11.41 -13.05 -21.54
C PRO A 337 12.17 -14.18 -20.84
N THR A 338 13.50 -14.14 -20.91
CA THR A 338 14.36 -15.00 -20.09
C THR A 338 14.02 -14.82 -18.61
N ALA A 339 14.08 -15.91 -17.84
CA ALA A 339 13.88 -15.88 -16.40
C ALA A 339 14.90 -14.93 -15.75
N GLN A 340 14.40 -13.88 -15.09
CA GLN A 340 15.24 -12.78 -14.60
C GLN A 340 14.60 -12.07 -13.42
N TYR A 341 15.38 -11.22 -12.75
CA TYR A 341 14.93 -10.44 -11.62
C TYR A 341 15.28 -8.96 -11.74
N GLY A 342 14.53 -8.16 -11.00
CA GLY A 342 14.56 -6.71 -11.08
C GLY A 342 14.05 -6.09 -12.38
N PRO A 343 13.11 -6.68 -13.16
CA PRO A 343 12.53 -5.96 -14.29
C PRO A 343 11.68 -4.78 -13.79
N GLY A 344 11.63 -3.71 -14.58
CA GLY A 344 10.60 -2.68 -14.46
C GLY A 344 9.34 -3.14 -15.19
N ILE A 345 8.14 -2.88 -14.65
CA ILE A 345 6.88 -3.20 -15.34
C ILE A 345 5.96 -2.00 -15.44
N VAL A 346 5.27 -1.88 -16.57
CA VAL A 346 4.29 -0.82 -16.85
C VAL A 346 3.10 -1.43 -17.58
N ILE A 347 1.88 -1.03 -17.22
CA ILE A 347 0.68 -1.41 -17.97
C ILE A 347 0.27 -0.24 -18.86
N HIS A 348 0.14 -0.51 -20.16
CA HIS A 348 -0.45 0.40 -21.13
C HIS A 348 -1.52 -0.33 -21.95
N LYS A 349 -2.74 0.22 -21.95
CA LYS A 349 -3.92 -0.42 -22.57
C LYS A 349 -4.08 -1.84 -21.98
N HIS A 350 -4.05 -2.87 -22.81
CA HIS A 350 -4.15 -4.27 -22.42
C HIS A 350 -2.80 -5.00 -22.39
N TYR A 351 -1.68 -4.28 -22.49
CA TYR A 351 -0.34 -4.84 -22.46
C TYR A 351 0.37 -4.56 -21.14
N LEU A 352 1.02 -5.58 -20.58
CA LEU A 352 2.01 -5.44 -19.52
C LEU A 352 3.40 -5.47 -20.16
N TYR A 353 4.10 -4.34 -20.12
CA TYR A 353 5.47 -4.21 -20.60
C TYR A 353 6.45 -4.55 -19.49
N THR A 354 7.54 -5.23 -19.85
CA THR A 354 8.70 -5.48 -18.97
C THR A 354 9.93 -4.85 -19.59
N ILE A 355 10.77 -4.20 -18.77
CA ILE A 355 11.98 -3.53 -19.22
C ILE A 355 13.13 -3.83 -18.28
N GLY A 356 14.19 -4.36 -18.88
CA GLY A 356 15.47 -4.66 -18.22
C GLY A 356 15.40 -5.68 -17.11
N GLY A 357 16.46 -5.78 -16.32
CA GLY A 357 16.64 -6.81 -15.31
C GLY A 357 17.98 -7.51 -15.46
N THR A 358 18.15 -8.60 -14.70
CA THR A 358 19.35 -9.43 -14.75
C THR A 358 19.03 -10.89 -14.49
N THR A 359 19.80 -11.77 -15.10
CA THR A 359 19.80 -13.23 -14.82
C THR A 359 20.69 -13.58 -13.63
N GLY A 360 21.41 -12.61 -13.05
CA GLY A 360 22.52 -12.83 -12.11
C GLY A 360 23.88 -12.67 -12.76
N PHE A 361 23.97 -13.04 -14.04
CA PHE A 361 25.19 -12.97 -14.84
C PHE A 361 25.11 -11.83 -15.85
N ASP A 362 24.02 -11.81 -16.62
CA ASP A 362 23.79 -10.82 -17.68
C ASP A 362 22.83 -9.74 -17.23
N TYR A 363 23.02 -8.53 -17.77
CA TYR A 363 22.12 -7.41 -17.60
C TYR A 363 21.49 -7.06 -18.93
N THR A 364 20.20 -6.77 -18.92
CA THR A 364 19.46 -6.44 -20.15
C THR A 364 18.69 -5.14 -20.01
N CYS A 365 18.36 -4.54 -21.16
CA CYS A 365 17.38 -3.49 -21.31
C CYS A 365 16.32 -3.88 -22.37
N ASP A 366 16.13 -5.19 -22.61
CA ASP A 366 15.13 -5.68 -23.54
C ASP A 366 13.73 -5.28 -23.11
N VAL A 367 12.86 -5.16 -24.11
CA VAL A 367 11.46 -4.79 -23.95
C VAL A 367 10.58 -5.93 -24.46
N TYR A 368 9.85 -6.54 -23.54
CA TYR A 368 8.81 -7.51 -23.85
C TYR A 368 7.46 -6.94 -23.46
N ARG A 369 6.39 -7.48 -24.06
CA ARG A 369 5.03 -7.19 -23.62
C ARG A 369 4.17 -8.43 -23.60
N LEU A 370 3.32 -8.54 -22.59
CA LEU A 370 2.29 -9.55 -22.47
C LEU A 370 0.94 -8.94 -22.84
N ASP A 371 0.27 -9.46 -23.86
CA ASP A 371 -1.15 -9.15 -24.08
C ASP A 371 -1.98 -9.86 -22.99
N LEU A 372 -2.54 -9.10 -22.06
CA LEU A 372 -3.29 -9.63 -20.93
C LEU A 372 -4.63 -10.30 -21.34
N ARG A 373 -5.09 -10.11 -22.58
CA ARG A 373 -6.31 -10.73 -23.10
C ARG A 373 -6.04 -12.10 -23.69
N THR A 374 -4.94 -12.24 -24.43
CA THR A 374 -4.57 -13.49 -25.11
C THR A 374 -3.57 -14.32 -24.32
N ARG A 375 -2.89 -13.72 -23.34
CA ARG A 375 -1.81 -14.32 -22.53
C ARG A 375 -0.62 -14.75 -23.40
N VAL A 376 -0.35 -13.96 -24.44
CA VAL A 376 0.77 -14.17 -25.36
C VAL A 376 1.81 -13.07 -25.13
N TRP A 377 3.04 -13.51 -24.87
CA TRP A 377 4.22 -12.65 -24.84
C TRP A 377 4.72 -12.37 -26.24
N GLU A 378 5.18 -11.14 -26.44
CA GLU A 378 5.82 -10.68 -27.65
C GLU A 378 7.15 -10.02 -27.27
N ASN A 379 8.20 -10.37 -27.99
CA ASN A 379 9.42 -9.60 -28.00
C ASN A 379 9.20 -8.31 -28.80
N VAL A 380 9.31 -7.15 -28.13
CA VAL A 380 9.08 -5.86 -28.80
C VAL A 380 10.40 -5.23 -29.24
N TYR A 381 11.45 -5.38 -28.43
CA TYR A 381 12.78 -4.87 -28.73
C TYR A 381 13.86 -5.64 -27.98
N ILE A 382 14.90 -6.10 -28.67
CA ILE A 382 16.13 -6.63 -28.07
C ILE A 382 17.22 -5.57 -28.17
N SER A 383 17.74 -5.16 -27.01
CA SER A 383 18.83 -4.19 -26.92
C SER A 383 20.16 -4.87 -27.24
N ARG A 384 21.00 -4.20 -28.03
CA ARG A 384 22.31 -4.71 -28.46
C ARG A 384 23.42 -3.78 -27.97
N PRO A 385 24.45 -4.29 -27.26
CA PRO A 385 25.53 -3.47 -26.74
C PRO A 385 26.27 -2.63 -27.81
N GLU A 386 26.32 -3.11 -29.04
CA GLU A 386 27.02 -2.45 -30.15
C GLU A 386 26.22 -1.27 -30.74
N MET A 387 24.92 -1.21 -30.46
CA MET A 387 24.05 -0.15 -30.95
C MET A 387 24.13 1.05 -30.03
N ARG A 388 24.70 2.16 -30.53
CA ARG A 388 24.90 3.40 -29.77
C ARG A 388 23.62 3.96 -29.13
N ASP A 389 22.47 3.73 -29.76
CA ASP A 389 21.18 4.25 -29.30
C ASP A 389 20.47 3.30 -28.33
N ASP A 390 21.00 2.09 -28.12
CA ASP A 390 20.46 1.15 -27.16
C ASP A 390 21.04 1.43 -25.76
N PRO A 391 20.20 1.45 -24.72
CA PRO A 391 20.70 1.55 -23.37
C PRO A 391 21.43 0.26 -22.98
N GLU A 392 22.56 0.45 -22.30
CA GLU A 392 23.23 -0.64 -21.61
C GLU A 392 22.27 -1.31 -20.62
N GLY A 393 22.37 -2.65 -20.58
CA GLY A 393 21.60 -3.47 -19.68
C GLY A 393 21.81 -3.08 -18.22
N ARG A 394 20.72 -3.08 -17.46
CA ARG A 394 20.77 -2.57 -16.08
C ARG A 394 19.77 -3.23 -15.17
N TYR A 395 20.13 -3.21 -13.90
CA TYR A 395 19.36 -3.74 -12.79
C TYR A 395 19.18 -2.66 -11.73
N ARG A 396 18.10 -2.78 -10.93
CA ARG A 396 17.74 -1.82 -9.86
C ARG A 396 17.61 -0.38 -10.34
N HIS A 397 17.24 -0.25 -11.60
CA HIS A 397 16.57 0.92 -12.16
C HIS A 397 15.12 0.95 -11.69
N GLU A 398 14.49 2.10 -11.91
CA GLU A 398 13.06 2.28 -11.74
C GLU A 398 12.47 2.84 -13.04
N VAL A 399 11.20 2.53 -13.32
CA VAL A 399 10.53 2.93 -14.56
C VAL A 399 9.40 3.91 -14.30
N VAL A 400 9.22 4.89 -15.20
CA VAL A 400 8.15 5.89 -15.15
C VAL A 400 7.56 6.06 -16.54
N TYR A 401 6.24 6.22 -16.63
CA TYR A 401 5.53 6.20 -17.91
C TYR A 401 4.70 7.48 -18.11
N ASP A 402 4.89 8.18 -19.23
CA ASP A 402 4.24 9.47 -19.50
C ASP A 402 3.01 9.42 -20.42
N GLY A 403 2.63 8.23 -20.88
CA GLY A 403 1.60 8.08 -21.92
C GLY A 403 2.16 7.67 -23.29
N ASN A 404 3.43 8.00 -23.57
CA ASN A 404 4.09 7.69 -24.84
C ASN A 404 5.44 6.97 -24.64
N HIS A 405 6.21 7.37 -23.63
CA HIS A 405 7.53 6.84 -23.33
C HIS A 405 7.57 6.17 -21.96
N ILE A 406 8.27 5.04 -21.88
CA ILE A 406 8.68 4.43 -20.61
C ILE A 406 10.12 4.84 -20.33
N PHE A 407 10.31 5.76 -19.39
CA PHE A 407 11.61 6.24 -18.94
C PHE A 407 12.23 5.24 -17.98
N VAL A 408 13.53 5.01 -18.13
CA VAL A 408 14.32 4.18 -17.22
C VAL A 408 15.27 5.07 -16.42
N LEU A 409 15.10 5.10 -15.10
CA LEU A 409 15.85 5.96 -14.20
C LEU A 409 16.93 5.17 -13.47
N GLY A 410 18.18 5.66 -13.53
CA GLY A 410 19.32 5.15 -12.77
C GLY A 410 19.56 3.66 -13.00
N GLY A 411 19.83 2.94 -11.90
CA GLY A 411 20.21 1.54 -11.94
C GLY A 411 21.70 1.36 -12.24
N GLY A 412 22.11 0.12 -12.44
CA GLY A 412 23.50 -0.19 -12.72
C GLY A 412 23.74 -1.67 -12.98
N THR A 413 25.00 -2.00 -13.17
CA THR A 413 25.50 -3.39 -13.17
C THR A 413 26.21 -3.66 -11.84
N SER A 414 26.95 -4.77 -11.76
CA SER A 414 27.89 -5.02 -10.66
C SER A 414 28.97 -3.94 -10.60
N GLN A 415 29.47 -3.49 -11.75
CA GLN A 415 30.62 -2.58 -11.89
C GLN A 415 30.24 -1.11 -12.07
N SER A 416 29.05 -0.82 -12.62
CA SER A 416 28.66 0.54 -13.00
C SER A 416 27.37 0.99 -12.29
N VAL A 417 27.23 2.31 -12.15
CA VAL A 417 25.98 2.95 -11.71
C VAL A 417 25.70 4.13 -12.62
N TYR A 418 24.52 4.13 -13.23
CA TYR A 418 24.13 5.10 -14.23
C TYR A 418 23.67 6.41 -13.60
N ASP A 419 24.02 7.53 -14.25
CA ASP A 419 23.58 8.84 -13.84
C ASP A 419 22.10 9.12 -14.19
N LEU A 420 21.63 10.28 -13.75
CA LEU A 420 20.25 10.75 -13.96
C LEU A 420 20.22 12.04 -14.79
N GLN A 421 21.33 12.40 -15.44
CA GLN A 421 21.45 13.58 -16.29
C GLN A 421 20.90 13.28 -17.68
N ARG A 422 21.21 12.12 -18.24
CA ARG A 422 20.68 11.67 -19.53
C ARG A 422 20.00 10.32 -19.38
N ILE A 423 18.68 10.30 -19.53
CA ILE A 423 17.86 9.11 -19.24
C ILE A 423 17.33 8.47 -20.52
N PRO A 424 17.47 7.15 -20.70
CA PRO A 424 16.84 6.44 -21.80
C PRO A 424 15.33 6.32 -21.58
N ALA A 425 14.58 6.35 -22.67
CA ALA A 425 13.14 6.14 -22.66
C ALA A 425 12.69 5.36 -23.90
N TYR A 426 11.91 4.31 -23.67
CA TYR A 426 11.37 3.50 -24.74
C TYR A 426 10.12 4.15 -25.32
N ASN A 427 10.14 4.46 -26.61
CA ASN A 427 9.02 5.05 -27.33
C ASN A 427 8.05 3.95 -27.79
N LEU A 428 6.85 3.92 -27.22
CA LEU A 428 5.85 2.88 -27.48
C LEU A 428 5.23 2.95 -28.88
N GLU A 429 5.26 4.12 -29.52
CA GLU A 429 4.72 4.31 -30.87
C GLU A 429 5.75 3.91 -31.93
N ALA A 430 7.00 4.37 -31.77
CA ALA A 430 8.08 4.12 -32.71
C ALA A 430 8.80 2.78 -32.48
N ASN A 431 8.57 2.11 -31.34
CA ASN A 431 9.26 0.90 -30.90
C ASN A 431 10.79 1.02 -30.92
N CYS A 432 11.31 2.13 -30.41
CA CYS A 432 12.74 2.39 -30.33
C CYS A 432 13.14 3.12 -29.06
N TRP A 433 14.43 3.09 -28.74
CA TRP A 433 15.01 3.86 -27.64
C TRP A 433 15.27 5.31 -28.03
N ASN A 434 14.94 6.22 -27.12
CA ASN A 434 15.30 7.63 -27.20
C ASN A 434 16.07 8.02 -25.93
N TYR A 435 16.85 9.10 -26.00
CA TYR A 435 17.50 9.68 -24.83
C TYR A 435 17.01 11.10 -24.60
N PHE A 436 16.82 11.43 -23.33
CA PHE A 436 16.43 12.77 -22.91
C PHE A 436 17.42 13.31 -21.90
N ASP A 437 17.95 14.50 -22.17
CA ASP A 437 18.67 15.26 -21.18
C ASP A 437 17.68 15.80 -20.14
N THR A 438 18.13 15.79 -18.89
CA THR A 438 17.44 16.41 -17.76
C THR A 438 18.18 17.67 -17.33
N TYR A 439 17.50 18.49 -16.54
CA TYR A 439 18.01 19.76 -16.08
C TYR A 439 18.13 19.79 -14.56
N PRO A 440 19.15 20.45 -14.00
CA PRO A 440 19.42 20.46 -12.58
C PRO A 440 18.51 21.43 -11.85
N ASP A 441 18.23 21.17 -10.58
CA ASP A 441 17.43 22.05 -9.73
C ASP A 441 17.92 23.50 -9.81
N ARG A 442 17.03 24.36 -10.32
CA ARG A 442 17.30 25.79 -10.52
C ARG A 442 17.58 26.53 -9.22
N SER A 443 17.07 26.02 -8.10
CA SER A 443 17.23 26.64 -6.79
C SER A 443 18.61 26.40 -6.15
N VAL A 444 19.40 25.45 -6.69
CA VAL A 444 20.72 25.08 -6.15
C VAL A 444 21.85 25.91 -6.79
N ASN A 445 21.57 26.71 -7.83
CA ASN A 445 22.56 27.56 -8.48
C ASN A 445 22.71 28.91 -7.75
N GLY A 446 23.76 29.10 -6.93
CA GLY A 446 24.12 30.46 -6.51
C GLY A 446 25.07 30.69 -5.33
N GLY A 447 25.48 29.69 -4.55
CA GLY A 447 26.39 29.97 -3.43
C GLY A 447 26.97 28.75 -2.75
N SER A 448 28.29 28.59 -2.89
CA SER A 448 29.16 27.77 -2.04
C SER A 448 28.68 26.33 -1.75
N VAL A 449 28.47 25.54 -2.79
CA VAL A 449 28.40 24.08 -2.67
C VAL A 449 29.49 23.51 -3.56
N GLU A 450 30.26 22.59 -3.00
CA GLU A 450 31.34 21.86 -3.66
C GLU A 450 30.96 21.46 -5.10
N GLU A 451 31.95 21.40 -6.01
CA GLU A 451 31.82 21.04 -7.43
C GLU A 451 31.03 19.73 -7.70
N SER A 452 30.79 18.95 -6.64
CA SER A 452 30.10 17.66 -6.60
C SER A 452 28.56 17.70 -6.63
N ASN A 453 27.91 18.84 -6.39
CA ASN A 453 26.43 18.92 -6.39
C ASN A 453 25.88 19.94 -7.39
N ARG A 454 25.96 19.61 -8.68
CA ARG A 454 25.45 20.42 -9.81
C ARG A 454 23.91 20.53 -9.87
N GLY A 455 23.20 20.32 -8.76
CA GLY A 455 21.73 20.36 -8.71
C GLY A 455 21.05 19.11 -9.29
N TYR A 456 21.78 18.00 -9.47
CA TYR A 456 21.23 16.70 -9.87
C TYR A 456 21.23 15.72 -8.70
N PRO A 457 20.32 14.75 -8.67
CA PRO A 457 20.52 13.56 -7.86
C PRO A 457 21.78 12.83 -8.34
N LYS A 458 22.66 12.46 -7.41
CA LYS A 458 23.84 11.63 -7.72
C LYS A 458 23.44 10.30 -8.39
N PRO A 459 24.31 9.71 -9.24
CA PRO A 459 24.11 8.36 -9.81
C PRO A 459 23.78 7.35 -8.73
N ARG A 460 22.77 6.52 -8.96
CA ARG A 460 22.28 5.60 -7.93
C ARG A 460 21.56 4.38 -8.48
N LYS A 461 21.68 3.28 -7.75
CA LYS A 461 20.88 2.05 -7.88
C LYS A 461 20.19 1.70 -6.56
N CYS A 462 19.25 0.76 -6.59
CA CYS A 462 18.51 0.26 -5.42
C CYS A 462 17.70 1.33 -4.67
N PHE A 463 17.38 2.44 -5.34
CA PHE A 463 16.47 3.47 -4.88
C PHE A 463 15.02 3.08 -5.22
N SER A 464 14.04 3.77 -4.65
CA SER A 464 12.64 3.61 -5.06
C SER A 464 12.16 4.81 -5.85
N CYS A 465 11.27 4.57 -6.82
CA CYS A 465 10.57 5.63 -7.54
C CYS A 465 9.05 5.50 -7.41
N VAL A 466 8.35 6.63 -7.36
CA VAL A 466 6.90 6.67 -7.53
C VAL A 466 6.50 7.75 -8.52
N GLN A 467 5.46 7.46 -9.30
CA GLN A 467 4.89 8.39 -10.27
C GLN A 467 3.67 9.10 -9.69
N HIS A 468 3.58 10.42 -9.90
CA HIS A 468 2.39 11.21 -9.59
C HIS A 468 1.94 12.01 -10.82
N THR A 469 0.64 12.00 -11.10
CA THR A 469 0.03 12.79 -12.18
C THR A 469 -0.58 14.05 -11.60
N LEU A 470 -0.10 15.21 -12.04
CA LEU A 470 -0.64 16.51 -11.65
C LEU A 470 -1.99 16.78 -12.33
N TYR A 471 -2.75 17.74 -11.78
CA TYR A 471 -4.06 18.12 -12.32
C TYR A 471 -4.03 18.63 -13.77
N ASN A 472 -2.88 19.12 -14.23
CA ASN A 472 -2.67 19.56 -15.61
C ASN A 472 -2.24 18.42 -16.55
N GLY A 473 -2.20 17.17 -16.07
CA GLY A 473 -1.76 15.99 -16.84
C GLY A 473 -0.25 15.75 -16.81
N ASP A 474 0.55 16.62 -16.21
CA ASP A 474 1.99 16.41 -16.12
C ASP A 474 2.33 15.25 -15.20
N ILE A 475 3.37 14.51 -15.56
CA ILE A 475 3.91 13.44 -14.75
C ILE A 475 5.13 13.94 -13.96
N GLU A 476 5.12 13.70 -12.65
CA GLU A 476 6.28 13.88 -11.77
C GLU A 476 6.73 12.52 -11.23
N ALA A 477 8.02 12.21 -11.39
CA ALA A 477 8.67 11.05 -10.79
C ALA A 477 9.35 11.48 -9.49
N PHE A 478 9.08 10.82 -8.37
CA PHE A 478 9.77 11.05 -7.10
C PHE A 478 10.70 9.89 -6.82
N ILE A 479 11.96 10.18 -6.51
CA ILE A 479 12.97 9.16 -6.15
C ILE A 479 13.45 9.38 -4.72
N THR A 480 13.77 8.30 -4.03
CA THR A 480 14.27 8.35 -2.66
C THR A 480 15.30 7.27 -2.39
N GLY A 481 16.34 7.63 -1.64
CA GLY A 481 17.41 6.75 -1.20
C GLY A 481 18.24 6.13 -2.33
N GLY A 482 18.74 4.90 -2.10
CA GLY A 482 19.65 4.17 -2.98
C GLY A 482 21.12 4.26 -2.55
N LEU A 483 22.02 3.78 -3.41
CA LEU A 483 23.47 3.81 -3.22
C LEU A 483 24.22 4.07 -4.53
N GLN A 484 25.45 4.56 -4.43
CA GLN A 484 26.30 4.92 -5.58
C GLN A 484 27.14 3.75 -6.13
N GLY A 485 27.13 2.59 -5.47
CA GLY A 485 27.86 1.40 -5.90
C GLY A 485 29.33 1.36 -5.46
N ASP A 486 29.80 2.39 -4.76
CA ASP A 486 31.13 2.51 -4.15
C ASP A 486 31.21 1.92 -2.73
N PHE A 487 30.16 1.22 -2.30
CA PHE A 487 29.97 0.61 -0.96
C PHE A 487 30.00 1.58 0.23
N CYS A 488 30.23 2.87 0.03
CA CYS A 488 30.34 3.88 1.09
C CYS A 488 29.30 5.00 0.97
N THR A 489 28.74 5.24 -0.22
CA THR A 489 27.78 6.32 -0.45
C THR A 489 26.35 5.79 -0.51
N TYR A 490 25.58 6.13 0.53
CA TYR A 490 24.17 5.80 0.68
C TYR A 490 23.33 7.07 0.79
N PHE A 491 22.14 7.04 0.20
CA PHE A 491 21.31 8.23 0.04
C PHE A 491 20.10 8.22 0.98
N SER A 492 19.73 9.40 1.46
CA SER A 492 18.50 9.67 2.22
C SER A 492 17.69 10.83 1.64
N ASP A 493 18.18 11.45 0.58
CA ASP A 493 17.55 12.56 -0.13
C ASP A 493 16.30 12.11 -0.89
N ILE A 494 15.41 13.08 -1.13
CA ILE A 494 14.20 12.89 -1.92
C ILE A 494 14.21 13.92 -3.04
N TRP A 495 14.15 13.45 -4.28
CA TRP A 495 14.11 14.30 -5.47
C TRP A 495 12.82 14.09 -6.23
N LYS A 496 12.44 15.08 -7.03
CA LYS A 496 11.42 14.91 -8.06
C LYS A 496 11.90 15.38 -9.42
N LEU A 497 11.46 14.69 -10.47
CA LEU A 497 11.65 15.03 -11.88
C LEU A 497 10.29 15.29 -12.50
N ASN A 498 10.09 16.47 -13.08
CA ASN A 498 8.93 16.71 -13.94
C ASN A 498 9.25 16.20 -15.34
N LEU A 499 8.50 15.20 -15.85
CA LEU A 499 8.81 14.57 -17.14
C LEU A 499 8.51 15.47 -18.34
N ARG A 500 7.65 16.50 -18.22
CA ARG A 500 7.43 17.44 -19.32
C ARG A 500 8.60 18.41 -19.47
N THR A 501 9.04 19.01 -18.37
CA THR A 501 10.13 20.00 -18.38
C THR A 501 11.51 19.37 -18.25
N LYS A 502 11.58 18.07 -17.94
CA LYS A 502 12.79 17.31 -17.63
C LYS A 502 13.62 17.92 -16.48
N GLN A 503 12.95 18.64 -15.59
CA GLN A 503 13.59 19.42 -14.52
C GLN A 503 13.59 18.65 -13.20
N TRP A 504 14.78 18.43 -12.64
CA TRP A 504 14.96 17.93 -11.28
C TRP A 504 14.69 19.02 -10.23
N THR A 505 14.22 18.62 -9.05
CA THR A 505 14.04 19.46 -7.87
C THR A 505 14.29 18.66 -6.60
N LEU A 506 15.13 19.16 -5.71
CA LEU A 506 15.38 18.57 -4.40
C LEU A 506 14.23 18.94 -3.44
N ILE A 507 13.67 17.96 -2.76
CA ILE A 507 12.65 18.18 -1.73
C ILE A 507 13.34 18.53 -0.40
N ILE A 508 13.71 19.80 -0.23
CA ILE A 508 14.44 20.27 0.96
C ILE A 508 13.67 20.10 2.29
N THR A 509 12.36 19.88 2.24
CA THR A 509 11.50 19.73 3.42
C THR A 509 11.34 18.29 3.90
N ALA A 510 11.89 17.32 3.18
CA ALA A 510 11.78 15.90 3.52
C ALA A 510 13.03 15.11 3.12
N SER A 511 13.46 14.24 4.02
CA SER A 511 14.48 13.22 3.78
C SER A 511 14.10 11.96 4.56
N LEU A 512 14.63 10.83 4.12
CA LEU A 512 14.60 9.61 4.92
C LEU A 512 15.38 9.85 6.22
N PRO A 513 14.91 9.34 7.38
CA PRO A 513 15.61 9.57 8.65
C PRO A 513 17.04 9.02 8.66
N ARG A 514 17.29 7.99 7.87
CA ARG A 514 18.59 7.38 7.62
C ARG A 514 18.66 6.89 6.17
N PRO A 515 19.87 6.74 5.60
CA PRO A 515 20.01 6.19 4.26
C PRO A 515 19.41 4.79 4.13
N LEU A 516 18.68 4.55 3.04
CA LEU A 516 18.02 3.27 2.77
C LEU A 516 18.20 2.85 1.32
N TYR A 517 18.39 1.56 1.09
CA TYR A 517 18.45 0.94 -0.23
C TYR A 517 17.74 -0.42 -0.24
N PHE A 518 17.32 -0.91 -1.40
CA PHE A 518 16.41 -2.06 -1.55
C PHE A 518 15.09 -1.94 -0.73
N HIS A 519 14.71 -0.71 -0.37
CA HIS A 519 13.36 -0.40 0.09
C HIS A 519 12.43 -0.33 -1.13
N SER A 520 11.13 -0.29 -0.86
CA SER A 520 10.14 -0.08 -1.91
C SER A 520 9.28 1.13 -1.56
N ALA A 521 8.79 1.84 -2.57
CA ALA A 521 7.86 2.96 -2.42
C ALA A 521 6.62 2.74 -3.29
N ALA A 522 5.48 3.28 -2.84
CA ALA A 522 4.21 3.21 -3.56
C ALA A 522 3.48 4.56 -3.52
N HIS A 523 2.90 4.94 -4.66
CA HIS A 523 1.98 6.06 -4.76
C HIS A 523 0.54 5.57 -4.61
N SER A 524 -0.20 6.17 -3.69
CA SER A 524 -1.65 5.99 -3.59
C SER A 524 -2.38 7.07 -4.38
N ASP A 525 -3.52 6.72 -4.99
CA ASP A 525 -4.30 7.60 -5.88
C ASP A 525 -4.71 8.95 -5.27
N ASN A 526 -4.64 9.08 -3.94
CA ASN A 526 -4.93 10.33 -3.26
C ASN A 526 -3.73 11.32 -3.25
N GLY A 527 -2.57 10.94 -3.80
CA GLY A 527 -1.37 11.79 -3.86
C GLY A 527 -0.41 11.62 -2.68
N CYS A 528 -0.52 10.51 -1.94
CA CYS A 528 0.40 10.16 -0.85
C CYS A 528 1.38 9.08 -1.29
N MET A 529 2.67 9.32 -1.06
CA MET A 529 3.77 8.36 -1.21
C MET A 529 3.97 7.60 0.10
N TYR A 530 4.18 6.30 0.00
CA TYR A 530 4.56 5.42 1.10
C TYR A 530 5.93 4.81 0.83
N VAL A 531 6.77 4.70 1.85
CA VAL A 531 8.10 4.07 1.78
C VAL A 531 8.19 3.00 2.86
N PHE A 532 8.53 1.77 2.48
CA PHE A 532 8.55 0.64 3.40
C PHE A 532 9.84 -0.19 3.27
N GLY A 533 10.32 -0.64 4.43
CA GLY A 533 11.42 -1.60 4.55
C GLY A 533 12.77 -1.12 4.03
N GLY A 534 13.53 -2.04 3.44
CA GLY A 534 14.88 -1.82 2.93
C GLY A 534 15.97 -2.10 3.94
N ILE A 535 17.21 -1.89 3.51
CA ILE A 535 18.42 -2.03 4.31
C ILE A 535 18.86 -0.63 4.72
N GLU A 536 18.97 -0.43 6.03
CA GLU A 536 19.59 0.74 6.62
C GLU A 536 21.08 0.46 6.79
N TYR A 537 21.89 1.34 6.19
CA TYR A 537 23.33 1.32 6.40
C TYR A 537 23.68 1.95 7.75
N ASN A 538 24.52 1.25 8.51
CA ASN A 538 25.16 1.74 9.72
C ASN A 538 26.58 1.13 9.77
N GLU A 539 27.57 1.90 10.20
CA GLU A 539 28.98 1.50 10.25
C GLU A 539 29.23 0.19 11.03
N LYS A 540 28.32 -0.17 11.94
CA LYS A 540 28.42 -1.37 12.79
C LYS A 540 27.70 -2.60 12.23
N GLU A 541 26.57 -2.41 11.56
CA GLU A 541 25.72 -3.51 11.10
C GLU A 541 24.75 -3.06 9.99
N MET A 542 24.54 -3.91 8.99
CA MET A 542 23.48 -3.71 8.01
C MET A 542 22.17 -4.26 8.56
N ARG A 543 21.18 -3.38 8.77
CA ARG A 543 19.89 -3.80 9.33
C ARG A 543 18.77 -3.62 8.33
N ARG A 544 18.03 -4.71 8.09
CA ARG A 544 16.75 -4.64 7.41
C ARG A 544 15.72 -3.95 8.32
N ARG A 545 14.84 -3.15 7.73
CA ARG A 545 13.81 -2.39 8.43
C ARG A 545 12.42 -2.87 8.05
N ASN A 546 11.45 -2.57 8.91
CA ASN A 546 10.02 -2.62 8.63
C ASN A 546 9.35 -1.28 8.95
N ASP A 547 10.09 -0.18 8.99
CA ASP A 547 9.45 1.12 9.20
C ASP A 547 8.66 1.51 7.95
N LEU A 548 7.45 2.02 8.16
CA LEU A 548 6.61 2.59 7.12
C LEU A 548 6.59 4.11 7.28
N TYR A 549 6.90 4.83 6.21
CA TYR A 549 6.81 6.28 6.16
C TYR A 549 5.78 6.70 5.12
N LYS A 550 5.12 7.84 5.35
CA LYS A 550 4.22 8.47 4.38
C LYS A 550 4.60 9.93 4.14
N MET A 551 4.39 10.41 2.92
CA MET A 551 4.55 11.81 2.54
C MET A 551 3.52 12.21 1.50
N TRP A 552 2.77 13.28 1.78
CA TRP A 552 1.91 13.90 0.77
C TRP A 552 2.78 14.58 -0.29
N MET A 553 2.69 14.13 -1.55
CA MET A 553 3.51 14.62 -2.66
C MET A 553 2.97 15.95 -3.22
N THR A 554 1.65 16.12 -3.12
CA THR A 554 0.92 17.31 -3.55
C THR A 554 -0.12 17.68 -2.50
N VAL A 555 -0.83 18.78 -2.72
CA VAL A 555 -2.06 19.09 -1.98
C VAL A 555 -3.21 18.27 -2.60
N PRO A 556 -3.77 17.29 -1.87
CA PRO A 556 -4.84 16.47 -2.40
C PRO A 556 -6.17 17.22 -2.39
N LYS A 557 -7.25 16.58 -2.84
CA LYS A 557 -8.61 17.12 -2.73
C LYS A 557 -8.95 17.39 -1.26
N LEU A 558 -9.72 18.45 -0.99
CA LEU A 558 -10.16 18.79 0.37
C LEU A 558 -10.84 17.61 1.07
N SER A 559 -11.60 16.80 0.33
CA SER A 559 -12.24 15.58 0.85
C SER A 559 -11.23 14.57 1.41
N GLU A 560 -10.06 14.40 0.79
CA GLU A 560 -8.99 13.51 1.28
C GLU A 560 -8.33 14.08 2.54
N MET A 561 -8.12 15.39 2.60
CA MET A 561 -7.58 16.06 3.80
C MET A 561 -8.55 15.94 4.98
N CYS A 562 -9.85 16.14 4.73
CA CYS A 562 -10.88 15.93 5.73
C CYS A 562 -10.94 14.47 6.17
N TRP A 563 -10.78 13.52 5.26
CA TRP A 563 -10.74 12.10 5.61
C TRP A 563 -9.54 11.75 6.49
N ASP A 564 -8.33 12.19 6.12
CA ASP A 564 -7.11 12.00 6.92
C ASP A 564 -7.27 12.61 8.33
N ALA A 565 -7.89 13.79 8.43
CA ALA A 565 -8.24 14.40 9.72
C ALA A 565 -9.29 13.59 10.50
N VAL A 566 -10.36 13.12 9.86
CA VAL A 566 -11.39 12.29 10.49
C VAL A 566 -10.79 11.00 11.05
N THR A 567 -9.93 10.32 10.29
CA THR A 567 -9.22 9.11 10.75
C THR A 567 -8.15 9.39 11.79
N TYR A 568 -7.57 10.60 11.80
CA TYR A 568 -6.62 11.03 12.84
C TYR A 568 -7.31 11.19 14.21
N TYR A 569 -8.52 11.74 14.25
CA TYR A 569 -9.25 11.94 15.51
C TYR A 569 -10.07 10.73 15.97
N ASN A 570 -10.40 9.82 15.05
CA ASN A 570 -11.29 8.69 15.31
C ASN A 570 -10.62 7.38 14.88
N GLU A 571 -10.09 6.64 15.85
CA GLU A 571 -9.35 5.40 15.62
C GLU A 571 -10.24 4.14 15.57
N ASN A 572 -11.53 4.30 15.88
CA ASN A 572 -12.50 3.22 16.06
C ASN A 572 -13.61 3.24 14.99
N LEU A 573 -13.40 3.92 13.86
CA LEU A 573 -14.42 4.03 12.82
C LEU A 573 -14.81 2.68 12.21
N ASP A 574 -13.89 1.72 12.22
CA ASP A 574 -14.10 0.33 11.79
C ASP A 574 -15.03 -0.46 12.73
N CYS A 575 -15.23 -0.01 13.97
CA CYS A 575 -16.17 -0.61 14.91
C CYS A 575 -17.64 -0.34 14.57
N PHE A 576 -17.94 0.62 13.70
CA PHE A 576 -19.30 1.01 13.32
C PHE A 576 -19.73 0.43 11.99
N ASP A 577 -20.98 -0.03 11.90
CA ASP A 577 -21.52 -0.58 10.68
C ASP A 577 -21.69 0.49 9.61
N ARG A 578 -21.79 0.05 8.35
CA ARG A 578 -21.85 1.00 7.24
C ARG A 578 -23.07 1.89 7.27
N GLN A 579 -24.21 1.40 7.75
CA GLN A 579 -25.42 2.22 7.89
C GLN A 579 -25.17 3.34 8.90
N SER A 580 -24.55 3.02 10.04
CA SER A 580 -24.21 3.98 11.08
C SER A 580 -23.22 5.05 10.60
N LEU A 581 -22.17 4.66 9.87
CA LEU A 581 -21.20 5.60 9.30
C LEU A 581 -21.86 6.55 8.28
N LEU A 582 -22.73 6.03 7.42
CA LEU A 582 -23.48 6.84 6.45
C LEU A 582 -24.45 7.81 7.14
N ARG A 583 -25.17 7.34 8.18
CA ARG A 583 -26.06 8.20 9.00
C ARG A 583 -25.29 9.28 9.75
N ALA A 584 -24.04 9.03 10.12
CA ALA A 584 -23.13 10.02 10.70
C ALA A 584 -22.61 11.05 9.68
N GLY A 585 -22.96 10.91 8.39
CA GLY A 585 -22.55 11.82 7.33
C GLY A 585 -21.22 11.46 6.67
N ILE A 586 -20.62 10.30 6.97
CA ILE A 586 -19.41 9.86 6.28
C ILE A 586 -19.80 9.39 4.86
N PRO A 587 -19.23 9.97 3.80
CA PRO A 587 -19.59 9.60 2.43
C PRO A 587 -19.34 8.11 2.15
N LYS A 588 -20.15 7.54 1.25
CA LYS A 588 -20.05 6.13 0.85
C LYS A 588 -18.63 5.79 0.38
N SER A 589 -17.99 6.64 -0.42
CA SER A 589 -16.62 6.38 -0.91
C SER A 589 -15.58 6.21 0.20
N PHE A 590 -15.67 6.98 1.29
CA PHE A 590 -14.68 6.93 2.38
C PHE A 590 -14.91 5.79 3.34
N ALA A 591 -16.15 5.57 3.77
CA ALA A 591 -16.41 4.46 4.68
C ALA A 591 -16.22 3.08 3.99
N GLN A 592 -16.04 3.03 2.67
CA GLN A 592 -15.75 1.79 1.91
C GLN A 592 -14.26 1.45 2.01
N ARG A 593 -13.44 2.41 2.43
CA ARG A 593 -12.02 2.24 2.70
C ARG A 593 -11.78 1.64 4.09
N LEU A 594 -12.78 1.58 4.95
CA LEU A 594 -12.70 0.87 6.22
C LEU A 594 -12.87 -0.64 6.00
N PRO A 595 -12.20 -1.50 6.79
CA PRO A 595 -12.38 -2.95 6.70
C PRO A 595 -13.86 -3.36 6.86
N PRO A 596 -14.29 -4.45 6.21
CA PRO A 596 -15.63 -4.98 6.41
C PRO A 596 -15.83 -5.37 7.86
N GLN A 597 -17.02 -5.10 8.40
CA GLN A 597 -17.34 -5.42 9.77
C GLN A 597 -17.27 -6.93 9.99
N ARG A 598 -16.44 -7.36 10.95
CA ARG A 598 -16.62 -8.69 11.54
C ARG A 598 -18.00 -8.67 12.19
N LYS A 599 -18.91 -9.56 11.78
CA LYS A 599 -20.11 -9.84 12.57
C LYS A 599 -19.58 -10.20 13.95
N LYS A 600 -19.78 -9.34 14.95
CA LYS A 600 -19.60 -9.74 16.35
C LYS A 600 -20.48 -10.98 16.50
N ILE A 601 -19.87 -12.14 16.77
CA ILE A 601 -20.58 -13.18 17.50
C ILE A 601 -20.91 -12.48 18.82
N MET A 602 -22.12 -11.96 18.92
CA MET A 602 -22.62 -11.46 20.19
C MET A 602 -22.58 -12.67 21.13
N SER A 603 -21.76 -12.59 22.16
CA SER A 603 -21.95 -13.38 23.36
C SER A 603 -23.41 -13.21 23.75
N LYS A 604 -24.13 -14.34 23.83
CA LYS A 604 -25.51 -14.43 24.30
C LYS A 604 -25.52 -14.13 25.80
N ASP A 605 -25.34 -12.88 26.16
CA ASP A 605 -25.72 -12.35 27.47
C ASP A 605 -26.17 -10.91 27.22
N GLU A 606 -27.37 -10.60 27.70
CA GLU A 606 -28.13 -9.34 27.50
C GLU A 606 -28.96 -9.22 26.21
N ALA A 607 -29.94 -10.12 26.08
CA ALA A 607 -31.28 -9.75 25.60
C ALA A 607 -32.32 -10.74 26.15
N GLY A 608 -32.70 -10.56 27.42
CA GLY A 608 -33.92 -11.18 27.96
C GLY A 608 -35.14 -10.42 27.46
N GLY A 609 -36.03 -11.09 26.72
CA GLY A 609 -37.29 -10.50 26.29
C GLY A 609 -38.09 -11.27 25.25
N SER A 610 -38.50 -12.51 25.59
CA SER A 610 -39.58 -13.28 24.96
C SER A 610 -39.29 -14.02 23.63
N MET A 611 -38.87 -15.29 23.75
CA MET A 611 -39.27 -16.34 22.81
C MET A 611 -39.89 -17.48 23.61
N VAL A 612 -41.21 -17.61 23.46
CA VAL A 612 -42.00 -18.75 23.87
C VAL A 612 -41.73 -19.89 22.88
N ILE A 613 -41.55 -21.10 23.43
CA ILE A 613 -41.41 -22.42 22.78
C ILE A 613 -39.98 -22.92 22.62
N SER A 614 -39.45 -23.39 23.76
CA SER A 614 -38.81 -24.71 23.84
C SER A 614 -39.90 -25.73 24.23
N LEU A 615 -40.43 -26.46 23.25
CA LEU A 615 -41.23 -27.69 23.42
C LEU A 615 -40.90 -28.51 22.15
N CYS A 616 -39.94 -29.42 22.12
CA CYS A 616 -39.92 -30.67 22.85
C CYS A 616 -38.57 -31.35 22.61
N SER A 617 -37.77 -31.55 23.67
CA SER A 617 -37.01 -32.78 23.92
C SER A 617 -36.10 -32.61 25.15
N ASN A 618 -36.66 -32.94 26.31
CA ASN A 618 -35.89 -33.44 27.47
C ASN A 618 -35.74 -34.97 27.31
N PRO A 619 -35.00 -35.69 28.18
CA PRO A 619 -33.65 -35.46 28.70
C PRO A 619 -32.82 -36.77 28.66
N LYS A 620 -31.48 -36.73 28.74
CA LYS A 620 -30.73 -37.81 29.41
C LYS A 620 -29.66 -37.26 30.33
N ARG A 621 -29.63 -37.91 31.49
CA ARG A 621 -29.03 -37.60 32.80
C ARG A 621 -27.55 -38.02 32.84
N ALA A 622 -26.77 -37.29 33.65
CA ALA A 622 -25.83 -37.73 34.72
C ALA A 622 -24.75 -38.78 34.36
N ARG A 623 -23.48 -38.76 34.80
CA ARG A 623 -22.66 -38.05 35.81
C ARG A 623 -21.18 -38.57 35.62
N PRO A 624 -20.19 -38.46 36.53
CA PRO A 624 -19.05 -37.52 36.48
C PRO A 624 -17.63 -38.18 36.47
N THR A 625 -16.58 -37.33 36.42
CA THR A 625 -15.21 -37.46 37.00
C THR A 625 -14.39 -38.76 36.81
N MET A 626 -13.17 -38.65 36.25
CA MET A 626 -11.87 -38.73 36.97
C MET A 626 -10.70 -38.99 36.00
N HIS A 627 -9.56 -38.38 36.37
CA HIS A 627 -8.19 -38.42 35.83
C HIS A 627 -7.86 -37.61 34.59
#